data_AF-K9WEX6-F1
#
_entry.id   AF-K9WEX6-F1
#
_cell.length_a   1.000
_cell.length_b   1.000
_cell.length_c   1.000
_cell.angle_alpha   90.00
_cell.angle_beta   90.00
_cell.angle_gamma   90.00
#
_symmetry.space_group_name_H-M   'P 1'
#
loop_
_entity.id
_entity.type
_entity.pdbx_description
1 polymer ?
#
loop_
_entity_poly.entity_id
_entity_poly.type
_entity_poly.pdbx_seq_one_letter_code
_entity_poly.pdbx_strand_id
1 'polypeptide(L)'
;MAENFTGVILFANGFPAQNVLVRVFDKDEPGTGDDDLTIDPGRSDREGKFTVYFEPSRYLDYHIVTTKEPINIPWDLTLTTRPRRIADITDIYLPYLEFRYTFNGRRCVHTAFMGPFQTEFRLPEIPAFDFKPSLHGFKFINNFSGYPIPFSIPNLPELSSVGKAYGLCGGMSSAVYDFVLTNRHIPADINTPVQGSPLHQYLYRRQVDTFGALGEYIAKFAQWMALPDGTILGVYKRTYDEFEEIHAKLDDGNAVVLGLVYMTGLDSLKIWNNHQVLAYSYSEVSATTIDINIYDPNYPQRDDVIIRMERIPVGTTFIPGVPPRKRTVLGFKCCQKIGSLNKNVRGFFAMPYVPVMPPSGI
;
A
#
# COMPACT_ATOMS: atom_id res chain seq x y z
N MET A 1 27.74 13.29 27.04
CA MET A 1 26.83 14.43 27.34
C MET A 1 25.50 14.09 26.72
N ALA A 2 24.39 14.28 27.42
CA ALA A 2 23.07 13.99 26.86
C ALA A 2 22.78 14.92 25.69
N GLU A 3 22.31 14.36 24.59
CA GLU A 3 21.87 15.06 23.39
C GLU A 3 20.36 14.93 23.26
N ASN A 4 19.76 15.85 22.50
CA ASN A 4 18.37 15.73 22.10
C ASN A 4 18.27 15.65 20.58
N PHE A 5 17.25 14.94 20.13
CA PHE A 5 16.89 14.88 18.73
C PHE A 5 15.41 15.16 18.56
N THR A 6 15.08 15.98 17.57
CA THR A 6 13.72 16.41 17.28
C THR A 6 13.37 16.11 15.84
N GLY A 7 12.13 15.69 15.61
CA GLY A 7 11.61 15.47 14.27
C GLY A 7 10.09 15.43 14.24
N VAL A 8 9.57 15.12 13.06
CA VAL A 8 8.15 14.91 12.78
C VAL A 8 7.99 13.51 12.22
N ILE A 9 7.03 12.78 12.77
CA ILE A 9 6.63 11.46 12.29
C ILE A 9 5.30 11.62 11.58
N LEU A 10 5.28 11.22 10.31
CA LEU A 10 4.11 11.19 9.46
C LEU A 10 3.80 9.73 9.10
N PHE A 11 2.55 9.45 8.81
CA PHE A 11 2.17 8.25 8.07
C PHE A 11 2.54 8.39 6.59
N ALA A 12 2.43 7.30 5.82
CA ALA A 12 2.83 7.30 4.41
C ALA A 12 2.07 8.36 3.58
N ASN A 13 0.82 8.64 3.95
CA ASN A 13 -0.03 9.66 3.34
C ASN A 13 0.28 11.10 3.78
N GLY A 14 1.25 11.31 4.68
CA GLY A 14 1.67 12.63 5.17
C GLY A 14 0.85 13.15 6.35
N PHE A 15 -0.11 12.40 6.87
CA PHE A 15 -0.80 12.78 8.10
C PHE A 15 0.11 12.61 9.32
N PRO A 16 0.03 13.50 10.32
CA PRO A 16 0.77 13.35 11.57
C PRO A 16 0.50 12.02 12.28
N ALA A 17 1.56 11.31 12.65
CA ALA A 17 1.48 10.11 13.46
C ALA A 17 1.59 10.47 14.94
N GLN A 18 0.45 10.49 15.63
CA GLN A 18 0.37 10.81 17.06
C GLN A 18 0.68 9.59 17.94
N ASN A 19 1.19 9.84 19.15
CA ASN A 19 1.34 8.84 20.20
C ASN A 19 2.34 7.72 19.86
N VAL A 20 3.28 8.01 18.96
CA VAL A 20 4.38 7.11 18.59
C VAL A 20 5.49 7.29 19.62
N LEU A 21 5.89 6.19 20.26
CA LEU A 21 7.03 6.17 21.17
C LEU A 21 8.32 6.10 20.35
N VAL A 22 9.30 6.95 20.68
CA VAL A 22 10.57 7.06 19.97
C VAL A 22 11.72 6.74 20.92
N ARG A 23 12.61 5.87 20.47
CA ARG A 23 13.85 5.48 21.15
C ARG A 23 15.03 5.59 20.19
N VAL A 24 16.23 5.75 20.74
CA VAL A 24 17.48 5.79 19.98
C VAL A 24 18.28 4.55 20.34
N PHE A 25 18.70 3.81 19.32
CA PHE A 25 19.55 2.63 19.46
C PHE A 25 20.80 2.79 18.62
N ASP A 26 21.87 2.09 18.98
CA ASP A 26 23.03 1.89 18.11
C ASP A 26 22.98 0.51 17.45
N LYS A 27 23.52 0.40 16.24
CA LYS A 27 23.44 -0.82 15.45
C LYS A 27 24.74 -1.62 15.56
N ASP A 28 24.67 -2.71 16.31
CA ASP A 28 25.83 -3.57 16.52
C ASP A 28 25.96 -4.66 15.44
N GLU A 29 27.07 -5.42 15.53
CA GLU A 29 27.32 -6.56 14.65
C GLU A 29 26.20 -7.62 14.71
N PRO A 30 25.91 -8.33 13.61
CA PRO A 30 24.87 -9.36 13.61
C PRO A 30 25.11 -10.45 14.67
N GLY A 31 24.23 -10.52 15.68
CA GLY A 31 24.27 -11.53 16.73
C GLY A 31 24.57 -10.96 18.13
N THR A 32 25.04 -9.71 18.21
CA THR A 32 24.97 -8.89 19.43
C THR A 32 23.65 -8.12 19.43
N GLY A 33 23.19 -7.70 20.60
CA GLY A 33 21.91 -7.01 20.74
C GLY A 33 22.11 -5.51 20.80
N ASP A 34 21.51 -4.79 19.86
CA ASP A 34 21.59 -3.33 19.70
C ASP A 34 21.51 -2.55 21.03
N ASP A 35 22.46 -1.64 21.23
CA ASP A 35 22.56 -0.80 22.43
C ASP A 35 21.49 0.28 22.52
N ASP A 36 20.84 0.38 23.68
CA ASP A 36 19.82 1.41 23.93
C ASP A 36 20.45 2.72 24.44
N LEU A 37 20.60 3.67 23.53
CA LEU A 37 21.16 4.98 23.83
C LEU A 37 20.16 5.91 24.55
N THR A 38 18.89 5.52 24.67
CA THR A 38 17.81 6.38 25.17
C THR A 38 17.99 6.72 26.65
N ILE A 39 17.95 8.00 26.99
CA ILE A 39 17.81 8.48 28.38
C ILE A 39 16.34 8.69 28.70
N ASP A 40 15.65 9.49 27.89
CA ASP A 40 14.22 9.80 28.04
C ASP A 40 13.54 9.60 26.69
N PRO A 41 12.61 8.63 26.58
CA PRO A 41 11.97 8.31 25.31
C PRO A 41 11.05 9.44 24.85
N GLY A 42 11.08 9.73 23.55
CA GLY A 42 10.17 10.69 22.95
C GLY A 42 8.78 10.11 22.74
N ARG A 43 7.75 10.97 22.73
CA ARG A 43 6.41 10.60 22.28
C ARG A 43 5.87 11.67 21.35
N SER A 44 5.41 11.28 20.17
CA SER A 44 4.91 12.24 19.20
C SER A 44 3.56 12.84 19.62
N ASP A 45 3.41 14.15 19.38
CA ASP A 45 2.18 14.88 19.64
C ASP A 45 1.18 14.78 18.47
N ARG A 46 0.09 15.56 18.54
CA ARG A 46 -0.97 15.64 17.51
C ARG A 46 -0.51 16.20 16.16
N GLU A 47 0.63 16.87 16.11
CA GLU A 47 1.28 17.32 14.88
C GLU A 47 2.42 16.37 14.46
N GLY A 48 2.55 15.23 15.14
CA GLY A 48 3.57 14.21 14.86
C GLY A 48 4.96 14.61 15.35
N LYS A 49 5.09 15.76 16.03
CA LYS A 49 6.37 16.27 16.52
C LYS A 49 6.80 15.49 17.76
N PHE A 50 8.08 15.16 17.83
CA PHE A 50 8.67 14.51 19.00
C PHE A 50 10.02 15.11 19.35
N THR A 51 10.42 14.92 20.59
CA THR A 51 11.78 15.15 21.10
C THR A 51 12.18 13.91 21.89
N VAL A 52 13.35 13.35 21.60
CA VAL A 52 13.94 12.23 22.36
C VAL A 52 15.30 12.67 22.92
N TYR A 53 15.63 12.23 24.13
CA TYR A 53 16.92 12.49 24.76
C TYR A 53 17.73 11.20 24.84
N PHE A 54 18.98 11.24 24.40
CA PHE A 54 19.85 10.07 24.30
C PHE A 54 21.30 10.42 24.65
N GLU A 55 22.09 9.42 24.96
CA GLU A 55 23.50 9.58 25.31
C GLU A 55 24.37 8.85 24.30
N PRO A 56 25.03 9.56 23.36
CA PRO A 56 25.85 8.95 22.32
C PRO A 56 26.88 7.98 22.90
N SER A 57 27.55 8.33 24.01
CA SER A 57 28.60 7.49 24.59
C SER A 57 28.16 6.11 25.10
N ARG A 58 26.85 5.80 25.10
CA ARG A 58 26.33 4.49 25.50
C ARG A 58 26.53 3.39 24.45
N TYR A 59 26.90 3.74 23.20
CA TYR A 59 27.17 2.73 22.18
C TYR A 59 28.40 1.89 22.49
N LEU A 60 29.37 2.44 23.22
CA LEU A 60 30.67 1.80 23.39
C LEU A 60 30.55 0.50 24.19
N ASP A 61 30.75 -0.60 23.49
CA ASP A 61 30.94 -1.90 24.10
C ASP A 61 32.31 -2.00 24.81
N TYR A 62 32.41 -2.91 25.78
CA TYR A 62 33.66 -3.11 26.53
C TYR A 62 33.98 -4.58 26.75
N HIS A 63 35.21 -4.95 26.39
CA HIS A 63 35.77 -6.27 26.66
C HIS A 63 36.59 -6.27 27.95
N ILE A 64 36.51 -7.38 28.71
CA ILE A 64 37.42 -7.62 29.83
C ILE A 64 38.65 -8.36 29.31
N VAL A 65 39.75 -7.63 29.14
CA VAL A 65 41.03 -8.21 28.78
C VAL A 65 41.86 -8.40 30.04
N THR A 66 42.39 -9.60 30.21
CA THR A 66 43.25 -9.91 31.33
C THR A 66 44.69 -9.58 30.97
N THR A 67 45.29 -8.57 31.63
CA THR A 67 46.68 -8.19 31.41
C THR A 67 47.58 -8.73 32.52
N LYS A 68 48.85 -9.02 32.19
CA LYS A 68 49.89 -9.32 33.18
C LYS A 68 50.75 -8.07 33.33
N GLU A 69 50.71 -7.47 34.50
CA GLU A 69 51.43 -6.23 34.78
C GLU A 69 52.18 -6.30 36.12
N PRO A 70 53.33 -5.60 36.24
CA PRO A 70 54.08 -5.50 37.49
C PRO A 70 53.20 -5.01 38.65
N ILE A 71 53.40 -5.57 39.84
CA ILE A 71 52.69 -5.10 41.05
C ILE A 71 52.96 -3.62 41.29
N ASN A 72 54.22 -3.17 41.15
CA ASN A 72 54.56 -1.76 41.29
C ASN A 72 55.92 -1.37 40.65
N ILE A 73 55.90 -0.46 39.69
CA ILE A 73 57.11 -0.01 38.99
C ILE A 73 57.75 1.18 39.74
N PRO A 74 59.09 1.24 39.92
CA PRO A 74 60.11 0.31 39.40
C PRO A 74 60.56 -0.80 40.37
N TRP A 75 59.98 -0.90 41.56
CA TRP A 75 60.55 -1.63 42.69
C TRP A 75 60.04 -3.07 42.89
N ASP A 76 58.86 -3.42 42.36
CA ASP A 76 58.30 -4.78 42.38
C ASP A 76 57.77 -5.15 40.98
N LEU A 77 58.61 -5.91 40.28
CA LEU A 77 58.37 -6.37 38.91
C LEU A 77 57.62 -7.72 38.84
N THR A 78 57.16 -8.27 39.97
CA THR A 78 56.36 -9.50 39.94
C THR A 78 55.07 -9.26 39.16
N LEU A 79 54.79 -10.14 38.18
CA LEU A 79 53.63 -9.99 37.31
C LEU A 79 52.39 -10.51 38.02
N THR A 80 51.40 -9.64 38.18
CA THR A 80 50.07 -10.00 38.64
C THR A 80 49.06 -9.86 37.49
N THR A 81 48.06 -10.72 37.54
CA THR A 81 46.98 -10.76 36.56
C THR A 81 45.92 -9.76 36.98
N ARG A 82 45.65 -8.75 36.15
CA ARG A 82 44.60 -7.75 36.42
C ARG A 82 43.59 -7.71 35.27
N PRO A 83 42.28 -7.80 35.55
CA PRO A 83 41.27 -7.57 34.53
C PRO A 83 41.25 -6.07 34.21
N ARG A 84 41.34 -5.73 32.92
CA ARG A 84 41.19 -4.39 32.39
C ARG A 84 39.95 -4.36 31.50
N ARG A 85 39.08 -3.39 31.75
CA ARG A 85 37.95 -3.09 30.86
C ARG A 85 38.47 -2.19 29.75
N ILE A 86 38.46 -2.69 28.52
CA ILE A 86 38.95 -1.97 27.34
C ILE A 86 37.75 -1.77 26.42
N ALA A 87 37.58 -0.55 25.90
CA ALA A 87 36.54 -0.25 24.93
C ALA A 87 36.76 -1.07 23.66
N ASP A 88 35.69 -1.60 23.09
CA ASP A 88 35.77 -2.22 21.78
C ASP A 88 35.97 -1.13 20.71
N ILE A 89 37.13 -1.15 20.06
CA ILE A 89 37.48 -0.16 19.04
C ILE A 89 36.94 -0.54 17.66
N THR A 90 36.39 -1.75 17.49
CA THR A 90 35.71 -2.16 16.25
C THR A 90 34.25 -1.75 16.23
N ASP A 91 33.74 -1.26 17.35
CA ASP A 91 32.38 -0.81 17.50
C ASP A 91 32.13 0.49 16.71
N ILE A 92 31.13 0.45 15.83
CA ILE A 92 30.85 1.51 14.87
C ILE A 92 29.57 2.19 15.28
N TYR A 93 29.69 3.44 15.70
CA TYR A 93 28.53 4.29 16.02
C TYR A 93 27.59 4.44 14.81
N LEU A 94 26.46 3.73 14.85
CA LEU A 94 25.44 3.66 13.82
C LEU A 94 24.05 3.89 14.42
N PRO A 95 23.76 5.11 14.89
CA PRO A 95 22.52 5.39 15.58
C PRO A 95 21.32 5.31 14.64
N TYR A 96 20.24 4.74 15.15
CA TYR A 96 18.95 4.70 14.47
C TYR A 96 17.80 4.96 15.45
N LEU A 97 16.68 5.41 14.89
CA LEU A 97 15.46 5.64 15.63
C LEU A 97 14.56 4.41 15.52
N GLU A 98 14.01 3.99 16.64
CA GLU A 98 12.97 2.99 16.72
C GLU A 98 11.64 3.66 17.10
N PHE A 99 10.63 3.45 16.28
CA PHE A 99 9.28 3.95 16.43
C PHE A 99 8.36 2.80 16.85
N ARG A 100 7.77 2.88 18.04
CA ARG A 100 6.79 1.91 18.55
C ARG A 100 5.41 2.55 18.64
N TYR A 101 4.41 1.95 18.01
CA TYR A 101 3.05 2.49 17.94
C TYR A 101 2.02 1.38 17.82
N THR A 102 0.75 1.75 17.95
CA THR A 102 -0.38 0.85 17.72
C THR A 102 -1.14 1.35 16.50
N PHE A 103 -1.30 0.48 15.51
CA PHE A 103 -2.05 0.77 14.30
C PHE A 103 -3.12 -0.31 14.10
N ASN A 104 -4.39 0.09 14.03
CA ASN A 104 -5.53 -0.82 13.96
C ASN A 104 -5.49 -1.97 14.99
N GLY A 105 -5.13 -1.66 16.24
CA GLY A 105 -5.03 -2.63 17.34
C GLY A 105 -3.78 -3.53 17.30
N ARG A 106 -2.96 -3.45 16.25
CA ARG A 106 -1.69 -4.19 16.12
C ARG A 106 -0.54 -3.35 16.65
N ARG A 107 0.41 -3.99 17.34
CA ARG A 107 1.66 -3.35 17.77
C ARG A 107 2.63 -3.33 16.59
N CYS A 108 3.03 -2.14 16.17
CA CYS A 108 3.98 -1.94 15.07
C CYS A 108 5.30 -1.40 15.61
N VAL A 109 6.38 -1.82 14.95
CA VAL A 109 7.74 -1.29 15.15
C VAL A 109 8.29 -0.90 13.79
N HIS A 110 8.81 0.32 13.69
CA HIS A 110 9.48 0.80 12.49
C HIS A 110 10.82 1.41 12.88
N THR A 111 11.82 1.28 12.01
CA THR A 111 13.16 1.80 12.27
C THR A 111 13.61 2.70 11.13
N ALA A 112 14.26 3.81 11.44
CA ALA A 112 14.86 4.68 10.44
C ALA A 112 16.27 5.11 10.87
N PHE A 113 17.17 5.23 9.91
CA PHE A 113 18.50 5.75 10.16
C PHE A 113 18.44 7.18 10.69
N MET A 114 19.29 7.49 11.67
CA MET A 114 19.39 8.83 12.24
C MET A 114 20.38 9.68 11.41
N GLY A 115 19.95 10.09 10.22
CA GLY A 115 20.79 10.83 9.30
C GLY A 115 21.02 12.30 9.71
N PRO A 116 22.14 12.91 9.29
CA PRO A 116 22.36 14.34 9.46
C PRO A 116 21.27 15.12 8.70
N PHE A 117 20.65 16.10 9.37
CA PHE A 117 19.58 16.96 8.83
C PHE A 117 18.25 16.25 8.50
N GLN A 118 18.11 14.95 8.74
CA GLN A 118 16.83 14.26 8.57
C GLN A 118 15.92 14.58 9.75
N THR A 119 14.82 15.28 9.51
CA THR A 119 13.85 15.66 10.55
C THR A 119 12.44 15.13 10.29
N GLU A 120 12.20 14.52 9.12
CA GLU A 120 10.92 13.91 8.77
C GLU A 120 11.09 12.40 8.61
N PHE A 121 10.17 11.65 9.24
CA PHE A 121 10.13 10.19 9.21
C PHE A 121 8.75 9.74 8.79
N ARG A 122 8.67 8.70 7.94
CA ARG A 122 7.41 8.18 7.41
C ARG A 122 7.19 6.74 7.83
N LEU A 123 6.13 6.51 8.59
CA LEU A 123 5.64 5.16 8.89
C LEU A 123 4.95 4.59 7.64
N PRO A 124 5.04 3.27 7.40
CA PRO A 124 4.53 2.66 6.18
C PRO A 124 3.00 2.64 6.11
N GLU A 125 2.31 2.74 7.24
CA GLU A 125 0.85 2.67 7.31
C GLU A 125 0.18 3.96 6.84
N ILE A 126 -1.08 3.82 6.44
CA ILE A 126 -1.96 4.89 6.01
C ILE A 126 -3.19 4.84 6.91
N PRO A 127 -3.47 5.87 7.74
CA PRO A 127 -4.65 5.93 8.58
C PRO A 127 -5.94 5.69 7.80
N ALA A 128 -6.84 4.93 8.42
CA ALA A 128 -8.17 4.68 7.88
C ALA A 128 -8.88 6.00 7.56
N PHE A 129 -9.55 6.04 6.42
CA PHE A 129 -10.34 7.19 5.99
C PHE A 129 -11.78 6.75 5.71
N ASP A 130 -12.75 7.53 6.18
CA ASP A 130 -14.17 7.29 5.88
C ASP A 130 -14.48 7.79 4.46
N PHE A 131 -14.30 6.90 3.50
CA PHE A 131 -14.51 7.24 2.10
C PHE A 131 -15.98 7.12 1.70
N LYS A 132 -16.56 8.25 1.28
CA LYS A 132 -17.88 8.30 0.64
C LYS A 132 -17.82 8.83 -0.81
N PRO A 133 -18.25 8.06 -1.83
CA PRO A 133 -18.29 8.49 -3.24
C PRO A 133 -18.96 9.85 -3.49
N SER A 134 -20.06 10.15 -2.80
CA SER A 134 -20.80 11.42 -2.94
C SER A 134 -20.08 12.64 -2.36
N LEU A 135 -19.12 12.44 -1.48
CA LEU A 135 -18.34 13.52 -0.87
C LEU A 135 -16.94 13.65 -1.49
N HIS A 136 -16.28 12.52 -1.74
CA HIS A 136 -14.87 12.48 -2.12
C HIS A 136 -14.64 12.09 -3.58
N GLY A 137 -15.65 11.55 -4.27
CA GLY A 137 -15.57 11.19 -5.68
C GLY A 137 -15.72 12.39 -6.62
N PHE A 138 -15.21 12.27 -7.85
CA PHE A 138 -15.48 13.25 -8.89
C PHE A 138 -16.99 13.31 -9.18
N LYS A 139 -17.48 14.52 -9.49
CA LYS A 139 -18.90 14.76 -9.72
C LYS A 139 -19.33 14.59 -11.19
N PHE A 140 -18.37 14.40 -12.09
CA PHE A 140 -18.60 14.15 -13.51
C PHE A 140 -18.42 12.67 -13.85
N ILE A 141 -19.12 12.24 -14.91
CA ILE A 141 -19.04 10.87 -15.41
C ILE A 141 -17.73 10.64 -16.16
N ASN A 142 -17.19 9.43 -16.06
CA ASN A 142 -16.04 8.93 -16.81
C ASN A 142 -16.35 8.80 -18.32
N ASN A 143 -16.43 9.93 -19.00
CA ASN A 143 -16.69 10.02 -20.43
C ASN A 143 -15.97 11.25 -20.99
N PHE A 144 -14.80 11.03 -21.60
CA PHE A 144 -13.93 12.08 -22.14
C PHE A 144 -14.03 12.13 -23.66
N SER A 145 -14.16 13.34 -24.20
CA SER A 145 -14.16 13.56 -25.65
C SER A 145 -12.77 13.35 -26.24
N GLY A 146 -12.73 12.88 -27.48
CA GLY A 146 -11.50 12.72 -28.26
C GLY A 146 -11.00 11.28 -28.29
N TYR A 147 -9.69 11.11 -28.44
CA TYR A 147 -9.06 9.81 -28.67
C TYR A 147 -8.01 9.53 -27.58
N PRO A 148 -8.01 8.33 -26.96
CA PRO A 148 -6.97 7.94 -26.02
C PRO A 148 -5.70 7.45 -26.73
N ILE A 149 -4.83 8.33 -27.28
CA ILE A 149 -3.47 7.89 -27.70
C ILE A 149 -2.40 8.92 -27.35
N PRO A 150 -1.32 8.44 -26.69
CA PRO A 150 0.03 8.95 -26.83
C PRO A 150 1.06 7.86 -27.22
N PHE A 151 0.66 6.61 -27.51
CA PHE A 151 1.62 5.54 -27.86
C PHE A 151 1.27 4.87 -29.20
N SER A 152 2.20 4.93 -30.16
CA SER A 152 2.18 4.06 -31.33
C SER A 152 2.43 2.62 -30.90
N ILE A 153 1.45 1.74 -31.04
CA ILE A 153 1.63 0.29 -30.86
C ILE A 153 2.17 -0.25 -32.20
N PRO A 154 3.42 -0.74 -32.29
CA PRO A 154 3.94 -1.32 -33.51
C PRO A 154 3.09 -2.54 -33.92
N ASN A 155 2.71 -2.62 -35.20
CA ASN A 155 1.94 -3.71 -35.83
C ASN A 155 0.43 -3.83 -35.51
N LEU A 156 -0.31 -2.72 -35.34
CA LEU A 156 -1.77 -2.74 -35.50
C LEU A 156 -2.20 -2.13 -36.85
N PRO A 157 -2.61 -2.93 -37.84
CA PRO A 157 -3.25 -2.43 -39.06
C PRO A 157 -4.69 -1.98 -38.76
N GLU A 158 -5.10 -0.87 -39.36
CA GLU A 158 -6.49 -0.33 -39.44
C GLU A 158 -7.08 0.29 -38.17
N LEU A 159 -6.84 1.60 -38.02
CA LEU A 159 -7.40 2.48 -36.99
C LEU A 159 -8.70 3.18 -37.46
N SER A 160 -9.60 2.48 -38.16
CA SER A 160 -10.66 3.09 -38.97
C SER A 160 -12.05 3.21 -38.31
N SER A 161 -12.21 3.07 -36.99
CA SER A 161 -13.54 3.21 -36.36
C SER A 161 -13.53 3.60 -34.88
N VAL A 162 -12.66 4.52 -34.48
CA VAL A 162 -12.46 4.73 -33.05
C VAL A 162 -13.47 5.72 -32.51
N GLY A 163 -14.11 5.31 -31.41
CA GLY A 163 -15.15 6.08 -30.74
C GLY A 163 -14.70 7.50 -30.43
N LYS A 164 -15.62 8.45 -30.57
CA LYS A 164 -15.40 9.89 -30.26
C LYS A 164 -15.22 10.17 -28.76
N ALA A 165 -15.25 9.12 -27.93
CA ALA A 165 -15.12 9.21 -26.49
C ALA A 165 -14.39 8.00 -25.90
N TYR A 166 -13.76 8.21 -24.75
CA TYR A 166 -13.02 7.19 -24.00
C TYR A 166 -13.15 7.40 -22.49
N GLY A 167 -12.80 6.37 -21.73
CA GLY A 167 -12.77 6.39 -20.27
C GLY A 167 -11.34 6.47 -19.70
N LEU A 168 -11.22 7.15 -18.57
CA LEU A 168 -10.05 7.21 -17.69
C LEU A 168 -10.40 6.61 -16.31
N CYS A 169 -11.13 5.49 -16.26
CA CYS A 169 -11.66 4.91 -15.03
C CYS A 169 -10.58 4.59 -13.99
N GLY A 170 -9.42 4.06 -14.42
CA GLY A 170 -8.28 3.81 -13.56
C GLY A 170 -7.64 5.10 -13.06
N GLY A 171 -7.51 6.09 -13.96
CA GLY A 171 -7.00 7.41 -13.60
C GLY A 171 -7.88 8.14 -12.58
N MET A 172 -9.19 8.10 -12.77
CA MET A 172 -10.16 8.68 -11.84
C MET A 172 -10.20 7.96 -10.49
N SER A 173 -10.12 6.63 -10.48
CA SER A 173 -10.11 5.84 -9.24
C SER A 173 -8.84 6.10 -8.42
N SER A 174 -7.67 6.11 -9.06
CA SER A 174 -6.40 6.42 -8.42
C SER A 174 -6.33 7.88 -7.95
N ALA A 175 -6.80 8.83 -8.76
CA ALA A 175 -6.79 10.25 -8.40
C ALA A 175 -7.70 10.56 -7.22
N VAL A 176 -8.92 10.02 -7.18
CA VAL A 176 -9.81 10.20 -6.01
C VAL A 176 -9.12 9.70 -4.74
N TYR A 177 -8.42 8.58 -4.82
CA TYR A 177 -7.67 8.08 -3.68
C TYR A 177 -6.50 9.00 -3.30
N ASP A 178 -5.76 9.54 -4.28
CA ASP A 178 -4.71 10.54 -4.05
C ASP A 178 -5.23 11.80 -3.33
N PHE A 179 -6.38 12.33 -3.73
CA PHE A 179 -7.02 13.49 -3.08
C PHE A 179 -7.37 13.19 -1.61
N VAL A 180 -7.94 12.02 -1.37
CA VAL A 180 -8.29 11.54 -0.02
C VAL A 180 -7.06 11.40 0.86
N LEU A 181 -6.02 10.71 0.36
CA LEU A 181 -4.78 10.50 1.10
C LEU A 181 -4.05 11.80 1.41
N THR A 182 -4.19 12.82 0.56
CA THR A 182 -3.56 14.13 0.77
C THR A 182 -4.45 15.14 1.49
N ASN A 183 -5.62 14.71 2.00
CA ASN A 183 -6.62 15.58 2.64
C ASN A 183 -7.02 16.80 1.79
N ARG A 184 -7.02 16.65 0.46
CA ARG A 184 -7.42 17.71 -0.46
C ARG A 184 -8.86 17.53 -0.87
N HIS A 185 -9.59 18.65 -0.97
CA HIS A 185 -10.93 18.64 -1.53
C HIS A 185 -10.88 18.21 -3.00
N ILE A 186 -11.77 17.29 -3.36
CA ILE A 186 -12.00 16.91 -4.75
C ILE A 186 -12.53 18.12 -5.54
N PRO A 187 -12.15 18.30 -6.82
CA PRO A 187 -12.67 19.39 -7.65
C PRO A 187 -14.20 19.38 -7.68
N ALA A 188 -14.79 20.55 -7.51
CA ALA A 188 -16.25 20.71 -7.41
C ALA A 188 -16.95 20.64 -8.78
N ASP A 189 -16.19 20.62 -9.88
CA ASP A 189 -16.67 20.58 -11.25
C ASP A 189 -17.56 19.37 -11.51
N ILE A 190 -18.71 19.62 -12.12
CA ILE A 190 -19.69 18.59 -12.53
C ILE A 190 -19.56 18.20 -14.01
N ASN A 191 -18.78 18.95 -14.77
CA ASN A 191 -18.52 18.69 -16.18
C ASN A 191 -17.21 17.96 -16.34
N THR A 192 -17.15 17.02 -17.29
CA THR A 192 -15.90 16.35 -17.62
C THR A 192 -14.83 17.37 -18.01
N PRO A 193 -13.60 17.27 -17.45
CA PRO A 193 -12.51 18.17 -17.78
C PRO A 193 -12.24 18.24 -19.28
N VAL A 194 -12.05 19.46 -19.80
CA VAL A 194 -11.68 19.67 -21.21
C VAL A 194 -10.33 19.00 -21.47
N GLN A 195 -10.19 18.36 -22.63
CA GLN A 195 -8.94 17.73 -23.06
C GLN A 195 -7.78 18.73 -22.99
N GLY A 196 -6.67 18.32 -22.37
CA GLY A 196 -5.48 19.15 -22.19
C GLY A 196 -5.52 20.08 -20.98
N SER A 197 -6.65 20.19 -20.26
CA SER A 197 -6.68 20.88 -18.96
C SER A 197 -5.77 20.20 -17.92
N PRO A 198 -5.30 20.92 -16.87
CA PRO A 198 -4.45 20.33 -15.85
C PRO A 198 -5.06 19.08 -15.17
N LEU A 199 -6.35 19.12 -14.85
CA LEU A 199 -7.07 17.96 -14.28
C LEU A 199 -7.15 16.81 -15.29
N HIS A 200 -7.44 17.08 -16.57
CA HIS A 200 -7.44 16.05 -17.62
C HIS A 200 -6.08 15.37 -17.75
N GLN A 201 -4.99 16.14 -17.83
CA GLN A 201 -3.63 15.60 -17.95
C GLN A 201 -3.24 14.76 -16.73
N TYR A 202 -3.63 15.21 -15.53
CA TYR A 202 -3.40 14.46 -14.30
C TYR A 202 -4.14 13.12 -14.30
N LEU A 203 -5.45 13.11 -14.58
CA LEU A 203 -6.24 11.88 -14.70
C LEU A 203 -5.67 10.94 -15.77
N TYR A 204 -5.24 11.50 -16.89
CA TYR A 204 -4.61 10.76 -17.98
C TYR A 204 -3.32 10.07 -17.51
N ARG A 205 -2.43 10.80 -16.82
CA ARG A 205 -1.19 10.24 -16.26
C ARG A 205 -1.48 9.12 -15.26
N ARG A 206 -2.43 9.33 -14.34
CA ARG A 206 -2.84 8.31 -13.37
C ARG A 206 -3.45 7.09 -14.05
N GLN A 207 -4.14 7.24 -15.18
CA GLN A 207 -4.62 6.11 -15.97
C GLN A 207 -3.46 5.29 -16.52
N VAL A 208 -2.42 5.94 -17.05
CA VAL A 208 -1.21 5.26 -17.55
C VAL A 208 -0.49 4.52 -16.43
N ASP A 209 -0.40 5.11 -15.23
CA ASP A 209 0.22 4.45 -14.07
C ASP A 209 -0.45 3.11 -13.74
N THR A 210 -1.77 2.98 -13.94
CA THR A 210 -2.49 1.71 -13.71
C THR A 210 -2.11 0.58 -14.66
N PHE A 211 -1.45 0.89 -15.79
CA PHE A 211 -0.97 -0.13 -16.72
C PHE A 211 0.31 -0.82 -16.24
N GLY A 212 1.01 -0.23 -15.26
CA GLY A 212 2.32 -0.69 -14.77
C GLY A 212 3.47 -0.32 -15.72
N ALA A 213 4.71 -0.55 -15.27
CA ALA A 213 5.93 -0.03 -15.92
C ALA A 213 6.09 -0.44 -17.40
N LEU A 214 5.52 -1.60 -17.79
CA LEU A 214 5.58 -2.15 -19.14
C LEU A 214 4.22 -2.70 -19.63
N GLY A 215 3.10 -2.17 -19.13
CA GLY A 215 1.78 -2.66 -19.52
C GLY A 215 1.42 -4.03 -18.91
N GLU A 216 2.08 -4.42 -17.83
CA GLU A 216 1.88 -5.71 -17.16
C GLU A 216 0.41 -5.97 -16.76
N TYR A 217 -0.33 -4.91 -16.39
CA TYR A 217 -1.73 -5.04 -16.01
C TYR A 217 -2.66 -5.15 -17.23
N ILE A 218 -2.26 -4.61 -18.39
CA ILE A 218 -2.92 -4.89 -19.66
C ILE A 218 -2.78 -6.39 -19.98
N ALA A 219 -1.59 -6.96 -19.81
CA ALA A 219 -1.39 -8.41 -19.95
C ALA A 219 -2.20 -9.21 -18.92
N LYS A 220 -2.28 -8.76 -17.66
CA LYS A 220 -3.11 -9.39 -16.62
C LYS A 220 -4.58 -9.42 -17.03
N PHE A 221 -5.14 -8.32 -17.54
CA PHE A 221 -6.51 -8.30 -18.08
C PHE A 221 -6.69 -9.32 -19.23
N ALA A 222 -5.80 -9.33 -20.22
CA ALA A 222 -5.88 -10.26 -21.34
C ALA A 222 -5.82 -11.74 -20.89
N GLN A 223 -4.95 -12.06 -19.94
CA GLN A 223 -4.87 -13.40 -19.33
C GLN A 223 -6.20 -13.79 -18.67
N TRP A 224 -6.76 -12.89 -17.86
CA TRP A 224 -8.04 -13.15 -17.19
C TRP A 224 -9.21 -13.32 -18.18
N MET A 225 -9.22 -12.54 -19.25
CA MET A 225 -10.23 -12.65 -20.31
C MET A 225 -10.22 -14.00 -21.02
N ALA A 226 -9.07 -14.67 -21.08
CA ALA A 226 -8.89 -15.97 -21.74
C ALA A 226 -9.24 -17.18 -20.86
N LEU A 227 -9.32 -17.01 -19.54
CA LEU A 227 -9.61 -18.11 -18.62
C LEU A 227 -11.10 -18.49 -18.65
N PRO A 228 -11.47 -19.75 -18.34
CA PRO A 228 -12.86 -20.10 -18.03
C PRO A 228 -13.28 -19.51 -16.68
N ASP A 229 -14.59 -19.39 -16.44
CA ASP A 229 -15.09 -18.81 -15.19
C ASP A 229 -15.01 -19.78 -14.00
N GLY A 230 -15.79 -20.86 -14.04
CA GLY A 230 -16.10 -21.70 -12.86
C GLY A 230 -15.22 -22.93 -12.63
N THR A 231 -13.97 -22.94 -13.10
CA THR A 231 -13.05 -24.07 -12.88
C THR A 231 -12.05 -23.77 -11.76
N ILE A 232 -11.34 -24.79 -11.28
CA ILE A 232 -10.26 -24.62 -10.27
C ILE A 232 -9.09 -23.74 -10.74
N LEU A 233 -8.94 -23.49 -12.05
CA LEU A 233 -7.95 -22.57 -12.62
C LEU A 233 -8.61 -21.31 -13.21
N GLY A 234 -9.93 -21.19 -13.04
CA GLY A 234 -10.75 -20.16 -13.65
C GLY A 234 -10.79 -18.85 -12.89
N VAL A 235 -11.52 -17.90 -13.45
CA VAL A 235 -11.65 -16.54 -12.93
C VAL A 235 -12.22 -16.51 -11.52
N TYR A 236 -13.24 -17.33 -11.21
CA TYR A 236 -13.86 -17.33 -9.88
C TYR A 236 -12.87 -17.75 -8.78
N LYS A 237 -12.00 -18.74 -9.05
CA LYS A 237 -10.95 -19.15 -8.11
C LYS A 237 -9.90 -18.06 -7.94
N ARG A 238 -9.48 -17.43 -9.04
CA ARG A 238 -8.47 -16.36 -8.99
C ARG A 238 -8.96 -15.13 -8.24
N THR A 239 -10.22 -14.73 -8.42
CA THR A 239 -10.81 -13.67 -7.60
C THR A 239 -10.89 -14.04 -6.13
N TYR A 240 -11.16 -15.31 -5.81
CA TYR A 240 -11.11 -15.80 -4.43
C TYR A 240 -9.72 -15.64 -3.82
N ASP A 241 -8.67 -15.97 -4.57
CA ASP A 241 -7.29 -15.82 -4.09
C ASP A 241 -6.85 -14.35 -3.96
N GLU A 242 -7.20 -13.51 -4.93
CA GLU A 242 -6.90 -12.07 -4.91
C GLU A 242 -7.65 -11.34 -3.79
N PHE A 243 -8.82 -11.85 -3.38
CA PHE A 243 -9.63 -11.21 -2.36
C PHE A 243 -8.98 -11.23 -0.97
N GLU A 244 -8.14 -12.22 -0.64
CA GLU A 244 -7.45 -12.28 0.66
C GLU A 244 -6.60 -11.02 0.92
N GLU A 245 -5.82 -10.58 -0.08
CA GLU A 245 -5.00 -9.36 0.06
C GLU A 245 -5.85 -8.08 0.04
N ILE A 246 -6.93 -8.08 -0.75
CA ILE A 246 -7.86 -6.94 -0.82
C ILE A 246 -8.58 -6.78 0.53
N HIS A 247 -9.04 -7.89 1.11
CA HIS A 247 -9.71 -7.94 2.41
C HIS A 247 -8.81 -7.39 3.50
N ALA A 248 -7.54 -7.84 3.56
CA ALA A 248 -6.58 -7.33 4.54
C ALA A 248 -6.34 -5.81 4.41
N LYS A 249 -6.31 -5.27 3.19
CA LYS A 249 -6.18 -3.82 2.97
C LYS A 249 -7.44 -3.06 3.41
N LEU A 250 -8.62 -3.57 3.11
CA LEU A 250 -9.89 -2.97 3.51
C LEU A 250 -10.09 -3.02 5.04
N ASP A 251 -9.69 -4.11 5.69
CA ASP A 251 -9.64 -4.22 7.16
C ASP A 251 -8.76 -3.13 7.78
N ASP A 252 -7.70 -2.75 7.06
CA ASP A 252 -6.82 -1.67 7.47
C ASP A 252 -7.34 -0.26 7.18
N GLY A 253 -8.54 -0.15 6.61
CA GLY A 253 -9.14 1.11 6.19
C GLY A 253 -8.51 1.69 4.93
N ASN A 254 -7.75 0.89 4.19
CA ASN A 254 -7.09 1.27 2.95
C ASN A 254 -7.92 0.85 1.74
N ALA A 255 -8.29 1.84 0.93
CA ALA A 255 -8.97 1.59 -0.32
C ALA A 255 -8.05 0.88 -1.33
N VAL A 256 -8.65 0.13 -2.24
CA VAL A 256 -7.94 -0.67 -3.26
C VAL A 256 -8.53 -0.38 -4.62
N VAL A 257 -7.68 0.02 -5.57
CA VAL A 257 -8.10 0.11 -6.97
C VAL A 257 -8.26 -1.31 -7.51
N LEU A 258 -9.45 -1.63 -8.03
CA LEU A 258 -9.79 -2.94 -8.56
C LEU A 258 -9.91 -2.89 -10.08
N GLY A 259 -9.39 -3.92 -10.74
CA GLY A 259 -9.62 -4.19 -12.15
C GLY A 259 -10.78 -5.17 -12.30
N LEU A 260 -11.85 -4.75 -12.97
CA LEU A 260 -13.06 -5.56 -13.19
C LEU A 260 -13.07 -6.15 -14.59
N VAL A 261 -13.14 -7.48 -14.66
CA VAL A 261 -13.18 -8.23 -15.91
C VAL A 261 -14.62 -8.46 -16.32
N TYR A 262 -15.04 -7.80 -17.39
CA TYR A 262 -16.38 -7.96 -17.99
C TYR A 262 -16.36 -8.86 -19.22
N MET A 263 -15.28 -8.82 -19.98
CA MET A 263 -15.21 -9.43 -21.31
C MET A 263 -14.58 -10.83 -21.28
N THR A 264 -14.89 -11.60 -22.31
CA THR A 264 -14.23 -12.86 -22.64
C THR A 264 -13.55 -12.73 -24.00
N GLY A 265 -12.40 -13.39 -24.15
CA GLY A 265 -11.66 -13.48 -25.41
C GLY A 265 -10.42 -12.59 -25.46
N LEU A 266 -9.55 -12.89 -26.43
CA LEU A 266 -8.21 -12.30 -26.57
C LEU A 266 -8.17 -11.09 -27.51
N ASP A 267 -9.32 -10.58 -27.92
CA ASP A 267 -9.41 -9.42 -28.81
C ASP A 267 -8.92 -8.16 -28.07
N SER A 268 -7.83 -7.57 -28.58
CA SER A 268 -7.16 -6.41 -27.99
C SER A 268 -8.05 -5.17 -27.98
N LEU A 269 -9.08 -5.07 -28.82
CA LEU A 269 -10.05 -3.96 -28.76
C LEU A 269 -11.04 -4.15 -27.61
N LYS A 270 -11.35 -5.39 -27.22
CA LYS A 270 -12.30 -5.69 -26.13
C LYS A 270 -11.70 -5.47 -24.75
N ILE A 271 -10.38 -5.37 -24.62
CA ILE A 271 -9.74 -5.12 -23.34
C ILE A 271 -10.19 -3.80 -22.71
N TRP A 272 -10.48 -2.80 -23.56
CA TRP A 272 -10.93 -1.46 -23.17
C TRP A 272 -12.39 -1.43 -22.70
N ASN A 273 -13.13 -2.55 -22.85
CA ASN A 273 -14.48 -2.72 -22.32
C ASN A 273 -14.47 -3.33 -20.91
N ASN A 274 -13.30 -3.67 -20.36
CA ASN A 274 -13.12 -3.90 -18.93
C ASN A 274 -13.07 -2.56 -18.20
N HIS A 275 -13.04 -2.59 -16.87
CA HIS A 275 -13.22 -1.39 -16.07
C HIS A 275 -12.34 -1.36 -14.83
N GLN A 276 -12.16 -0.18 -14.25
CA GLN A 276 -11.45 -0.01 -12.98
C GLN A 276 -12.29 0.83 -12.03
N VAL A 277 -12.30 0.45 -10.75
CA VAL A 277 -13.08 1.08 -9.67
C VAL A 277 -12.22 1.18 -8.41
N LEU A 278 -12.65 1.98 -7.43
CA LEU A 278 -11.99 2.05 -6.11
C LEU A 278 -12.88 1.35 -5.07
N ALA A 279 -12.44 0.22 -4.52
CA ALA A 279 -13.08 -0.42 -3.38
C ALA A 279 -12.62 0.25 -2.09
N TYR A 280 -13.56 0.56 -1.20
CA TYR A 280 -13.26 1.34 0.01
C TYR A 280 -13.79 0.74 1.31
N SER A 281 -14.75 -0.18 1.23
CA SER A 281 -15.19 -0.98 2.38
C SER A 281 -15.86 -2.26 1.92
N TYR A 282 -16.13 -3.16 2.86
CA TYR A 282 -16.91 -4.37 2.60
C TYR A 282 -17.83 -4.69 3.77
N SER A 283 -18.80 -5.56 3.52
CA SER A 283 -19.69 -6.11 4.54
C SER A 283 -20.00 -7.58 4.26
N GLU A 284 -19.97 -8.40 5.31
CA GLU A 284 -20.43 -9.78 5.24
C GLU A 284 -21.96 -9.82 5.39
N VAL A 285 -22.66 -10.06 4.28
CA VAL A 285 -24.13 -10.17 4.25
C VAL A 285 -24.59 -11.54 4.78
N SER A 286 -23.78 -12.57 4.55
CA SER A 286 -23.96 -13.92 5.09
C SER A 286 -22.64 -14.69 5.07
N ALA A 287 -22.62 -15.90 5.61
CA ALA A 287 -21.43 -16.79 5.56
C ALA A 287 -20.90 -17.08 4.14
N THR A 288 -21.71 -16.84 3.11
CA THR A 288 -21.34 -17.06 1.70
C THR A 288 -21.42 -15.81 0.84
N THR A 289 -21.83 -14.67 1.38
CA THR A 289 -22.08 -13.46 0.59
C THR A 289 -21.39 -12.27 1.22
N ILE A 290 -20.59 -11.59 0.40
CA ILE A 290 -19.85 -10.39 0.79
C ILE A 290 -20.17 -9.30 -0.22
N ASP A 291 -20.49 -8.11 0.26
CA ASP A 291 -20.67 -6.93 -0.56
C ASP A 291 -19.47 -6.00 -0.38
N ILE A 292 -18.81 -5.61 -1.46
CA ILE A 292 -17.73 -4.61 -1.47
C ILE A 292 -18.32 -3.29 -1.96
N ASN A 293 -18.22 -2.23 -1.16
CA ASN A 293 -18.60 -0.90 -1.58
C ASN A 293 -17.52 -0.29 -2.47
N ILE A 294 -17.95 0.30 -3.60
CA ILE A 294 -17.03 0.83 -4.61
C ILE A 294 -17.40 2.25 -5.02
N TYR A 295 -16.40 3.07 -5.32
CA TYR A 295 -16.54 4.22 -6.20
C TYR A 295 -16.35 3.75 -7.64
N ASP A 296 -17.41 3.86 -8.43
CA ASP A 296 -17.37 3.66 -9.87
C ASP A 296 -17.44 5.03 -10.58
N PRO A 297 -16.39 5.44 -11.31
CA PRO A 297 -16.36 6.74 -11.97
C PRO A 297 -17.38 6.87 -13.13
N ASN A 298 -18.01 5.77 -13.58
CA ASN A 298 -19.16 5.83 -14.50
C ASN A 298 -20.48 6.20 -13.79
N TYR A 299 -20.53 6.15 -12.46
CA TYR A 299 -21.70 6.44 -11.63
C TYR A 299 -21.34 7.47 -10.54
N PRO A 300 -20.98 8.72 -10.91
CA PRO A 300 -20.55 9.74 -9.95
C PRO A 300 -21.64 10.02 -8.91
N GLN A 301 -21.21 10.38 -7.70
CA GLN A 301 -22.06 10.74 -6.57
C GLN A 301 -22.98 9.62 -6.05
N ARG A 302 -22.73 8.36 -6.42
CA ARG A 302 -23.51 7.19 -5.97
C ARG A 302 -22.77 6.41 -4.89
N ASP A 303 -23.36 6.34 -3.70
CA ASP A 303 -22.82 5.59 -2.56
C ASP A 303 -23.32 4.14 -2.48
N ASP A 304 -24.31 3.79 -3.30
CA ASP A 304 -25.00 2.50 -3.28
C ASP A 304 -24.43 1.47 -4.27
N VAL A 305 -23.34 1.81 -4.96
CA VAL A 305 -22.71 0.92 -5.94
C VAL A 305 -21.82 -0.08 -5.22
N ILE A 306 -22.07 -1.37 -5.45
CA ILE A 306 -21.35 -2.46 -4.78
C ILE A 306 -20.95 -3.56 -5.76
N ILE A 307 -19.96 -4.36 -5.38
CA ILE A 307 -19.69 -5.67 -5.97
C ILE A 307 -20.17 -6.72 -4.97
N ARG A 308 -21.23 -7.45 -5.33
CA ARG A 308 -21.68 -8.62 -4.57
C ARG A 308 -20.88 -9.84 -5.01
N MET A 309 -20.30 -10.52 -4.05
CA MET A 309 -19.59 -11.77 -4.22
C MET A 309 -20.34 -12.91 -3.53
N GLU A 310 -20.45 -14.03 -4.23
CA GLU A 310 -21.04 -15.26 -3.71
C GLU A 310 -19.99 -16.36 -3.72
N ARG A 311 -19.70 -16.92 -2.55
CA ARG A 311 -18.76 -18.02 -2.36
C ARG A 311 -19.41 -19.30 -2.87
N ILE A 312 -18.82 -19.90 -3.91
CA ILE A 312 -19.35 -21.10 -4.57
C ILE A 312 -18.26 -22.18 -4.72
N PRO A 313 -18.62 -23.48 -4.74
CA PRO A 313 -17.69 -24.53 -5.13
C PRO A 313 -17.37 -24.44 -6.63
N VAL A 314 -16.07 -24.47 -6.97
CA VAL A 314 -15.56 -24.43 -8.36
C VAL A 314 -14.83 -25.72 -8.76
N GLY A 315 -14.78 -26.70 -7.86
CA GLY A 315 -14.23 -28.02 -8.11
C GLY A 315 -13.78 -28.74 -6.85
N THR A 316 -12.98 -29.78 -7.03
CA THR A 316 -12.42 -30.59 -5.93
C THR A 316 -10.95 -30.86 -6.22
N THR A 317 -10.11 -30.77 -5.20
CA THR A 317 -8.70 -31.19 -5.24
C THR A 317 -8.46 -32.33 -4.24
N PHE A 318 -7.31 -33.00 -4.34
CA PHE A 318 -6.92 -34.07 -3.44
C PHE A 318 -5.83 -33.59 -2.49
N ILE A 319 -6.01 -33.89 -1.20
CA ILE A 319 -4.97 -33.71 -0.19
C ILE A 319 -4.16 -35.00 -0.13
N PRO A 320 -2.82 -34.94 -0.27
CA PRO A 320 -1.95 -36.10 -0.09
C PRO A 320 -2.19 -36.78 1.28
N GLY A 321 -2.33 -38.12 1.26
CA GLY A 321 -2.60 -38.94 2.43
C GLY A 321 -3.04 -40.34 2.03
N VAL A 322 -3.05 -41.29 2.98
CA VAL A 322 -3.52 -42.67 2.74
C VAL A 322 -4.69 -42.97 3.70
N PRO A 323 -5.94 -43.03 3.21
CA PRO A 323 -6.39 -42.72 1.85
C PRO A 323 -6.40 -41.21 1.55
N PRO A 324 -6.31 -40.80 0.27
CA PRO A 324 -6.36 -39.39 -0.11
C PRO A 324 -7.73 -38.79 0.20
N ARG A 325 -7.74 -37.57 0.74
CA ARG A 325 -8.97 -36.85 1.09
C ARG A 325 -9.32 -35.84 0.01
N LYS A 326 -10.61 -35.77 -0.36
CA LYS A 326 -11.14 -34.74 -1.26
C LYS A 326 -11.31 -33.42 -0.49
N ARG A 327 -10.91 -32.31 -1.11
CA ARG A 327 -11.12 -30.95 -0.61
C ARG A 327 -11.87 -30.14 -1.65
N THR A 328 -13.02 -29.59 -1.29
CA THR A 328 -13.75 -28.64 -2.13
C THR A 328 -12.91 -27.39 -2.35
N VAL A 329 -12.82 -26.95 -3.59
CA VAL A 329 -12.17 -25.70 -3.97
C VAL A 329 -13.26 -24.65 -4.14
N LEU A 330 -13.09 -23.50 -3.49
CA LEU A 330 -14.06 -22.41 -3.51
C LEU A 330 -13.61 -21.31 -4.48
N GLY A 331 -14.57 -20.57 -5.01
CA GLY A 331 -14.37 -19.38 -5.82
C GLY A 331 -15.43 -18.33 -5.51
N PHE A 332 -15.28 -17.12 -6.06
CA PHE A 332 -16.30 -16.07 -5.98
C PHE A 332 -16.94 -15.83 -7.34
N LYS A 333 -18.26 -15.97 -7.38
CA LYS A 333 -19.08 -15.44 -8.47
C LYS A 333 -19.46 -13.99 -8.13
N CYS A 334 -19.23 -13.07 -9.06
CA CYS A 334 -19.34 -11.64 -8.78
C CYS A 334 -20.43 -10.96 -9.63
N CYS A 335 -21.06 -9.94 -9.07
CA CYS A 335 -21.96 -9.07 -9.79
C CYS A 335 -21.86 -7.64 -9.25
N GLN A 336 -21.71 -6.66 -10.13
CA GLN A 336 -21.81 -5.26 -9.75
C GLN A 336 -23.29 -4.88 -9.67
N LYS A 337 -23.71 -4.33 -8.53
CA LYS A 337 -25.06 -3.79 -8.33
C LYS A 337 -25.02 -2.27 -8.33
N ILE A 338 -25.91 -1.68 -9.12
CA ILE A 338 -26.07 -0.23 -9.28
C ILE A 338 -27.56 0.08 -9.09
N GLY A 339 -27.97 0.30 -7.85
CA GLY A 339 -29.39 0.33 -7.48
C GLY A 339 -30.08 -0.99 -7.86
N SER A 340 -31.02 -0.94 -8.81
CA SER A 340 -31.74 -2.12 -9.33
C SER A 340 -31.04 -2.82 -10.50
N LEU A 341 -30.01 -2.20 -11.10
CA LEU A 341 -29.27 -2.76 -12.21
C LEU A 341 -28.20 -3.73 -11.70
N ASN A 342 -28.12 -4.89 -12.34
CA ASN A 342 -27.08 -5.88 -12.09
C ASN A 342 -26.22 -6.03 -13.35
N LYS A 343 -24.90 -5.87 -13.20
CA LYS A 343 -23.92 -6.11 -14.26
C LYS A 343 -23.04 -7.30 -13.87
N ASN A 344 -22.92 -8.27 -14.77
CA ASN A 344 -22.08 -9.44 -14.53
C ASN A 344 -20.61 -9.03 -14.47
N VAL A 345 -19.90 -9.45 -13.41
CA VAL A 345 -18.46 -9.30 -13.25
C VAL A 345 -17.89 -10.71 -13.28
N ARG A 346 -17.06 -11.06 -14.28
CA ARG A 346 -16.47 -12.40 -14.35
C ARG A 346 -15.55 -12.62 -13.15
N GLY A 347 -14.78 -11.59 -12.83
CA GLY A 347 -13.96 -11.52 -11.62
C GLY A 347 -13.26 -10.17 -11.55
N PHE A 348 -12.50 -9.99 -10.47
CA PHE A 348 -11.67 -8.82 -10.26
C PHE A 348 -10.35 -9.19 -9.60
N PHE A 349 -9.41 -8.26 -9.65
CA PHE A 349 -8.10 -8.31 -8.99
C PHE A 349 -7.66 -6.90 -8.56
N ALA A 350 -6.66 -6.83 -7.68
CA ALA A 350 -6.08 -5.56 -7.28
C ALA A 350 -5.19 -4.97 -8.41
N MET A 351 -5.37 -3.68 -8.68
CA MET A 351 -4.55 -2.88 -9.59
C MET A 351 -3.34 -2.29 -8.83
N PRO A 352 -2.25 -1.90 -9.52
CA PRO A 352 -1.12 -1.29 -8.85
C PRO A 352 -1.54 0.12 -8.43
N TYR A 353 -1.10 0.52 -7.24
CA TYR A 353 -1.36 1.86 -6.74
C TYR A 353 -0.15 2.36 -5.95
N VAL A 354 0.31 3.54 -6.33
CA VAL A 354 1.32 4.31 -5.60
C VAL A 354 0.74 5.71 -5.43
N PRO A 355 0.62 6.24 -4.20
CA PRO A 355 0.11 7.59 -3.96
C PRO A 355 0.90 8.64 -4.73
N VAL A 356 0.18 9.59 -5.35
CA VAL A 356 0.78 10.74 -6.03
C VAL A 356 0.12 12.02 -5.52
N MET A 357 0.91 13.04 -5.17
CA MET A 357 0.37 14.33 -4.75
C MET A 357 -0.40 14.98 -5.92
N PRO A 358 -1.69 15.32 -5.76
CA PRO A 358 -2.44 16.02 -6.80
C PRO A 358 -1.80 17.37 -7.13
N PRO A 359 -1.77 17.81 -8.41
CA PRO A 359 -1.27 19.14 -8.78
C PRO A 359 -1.91 20.29 -8.00
N SER A 360 -1.17 21.37 -7.77
CA SER A 360 -1.74 22.58 -7.17
C SER A 360 -2.68 23.28 -8.15
N GLY A 361 -3.80 23.84 -7.66
CA GLY A 361 -4.72 24.63 -8.48
C GLY A 361 -5.66 23.82 -9.38
N ILE A 362 -5.79 22.51 -9.16
CA ILE A 362 -6.90 21.69 -9.64
C ILE A 362 -7.88 21.38 -8.52
#